data_AF-A0A9C8XIJ4-F1
#
_entry.id   AF-A0A9C8XIJ4-F1
#
_cell.length_a   1.000
_cell.length_b   1.000
_cell.length_c   1.000
_cell.angle_alpha   90.00
_cell.angle_beta   90.00
_cell.angle_gamma   90.00
#
_symmetry.space_group_name_H-M   'P 1'
#
loop_
_entity.id
_entity.type
_entity.pdbx_description
1 polymer ?
#
loop_
_entity_poly.entity_id
_entity_poly.type
_entity_poly.pdbx_seq_one_letter_code
_entity_poly.pdbx_strand_id
1 'polypeptide(L)'
;MKQLLKNILLLLLIATAPVQADENTDNREFLTVDRLLEAGYHQLSGEQLIALMGSKTLEVKDIETEKVAVSKHKAGEGASSDAMQRDFSEAKGAGKDKSLYFLDTRLLARAPPLQGDIRRRVVGDELISSDGTRTYHFRVYEKDGRMFAARDIDHGNVYYEVRVR
;
A
#
# COMPACT_ATOMS: atom_id res chain seq x y z
N MET A 1 8.42 66.38 -23.48
CA MET A 1 7.60 65.32 -22.84
C MET A 1 7.66 63.95 -23.53
N LYS A 2 8.54 63.70 -24.52
CA LYS A 2 8.60 62.40 -25.23
C LYS A 2 9.66 61.41 -24.68
N GLN A 3 10.46 61.81 -23.68
CA GLN A 3 11.50 60.97 -23.06
C GLN A 3 11.09 60.35 -21.71
N LEU A 4 10.08 60.88 -21.02
CA LEU A 4 9.60 60.32 -19.74
C LEU A 4 8.68 59.09 -19.92
N LEU A 5 8.03 58.92 -21.08
CA LEU A 5 7.21 57.74 -21.36
C LEU A 5 8.01 56.49 -21.75
N LYS A 6 9.26 56.63 -22.20
CA LYS A 6 10.09 55.47 -22.59
C LYS A 6 10.64 54.69 -21.40
N ASN A 7 10.74 55.31 -20.23
CA ASN A 7 11.31 54.66 -19.04
C ASN A 7 10.27 53.99 -18.13
N ILE A 8 8.98 54.20 -18.35
CA ILE A 8 7.92 53.49 -17.60
C ILE A 8 7.64 52.11 -18.23
N LEU A 9 7.91 51.95 -19.53
CA LEU A 9 7.70 50.67 -20.22
C LEU A 9 8.78 49.62 -19.90
N LEU A 10 9.92 50.02 -19.32
CA LEU A 10 11.02 49.10 -19.00
C LEU A 10 10.87 48.45 -17.60
N LEU A 11 10.01 48.99 -16.72
CA LEU A 11 9.80 48.44 -15.37
C LEU A 11 8.68 47.39 -15.29
N LEU A 12 7.90 47.20 -16.35
CA LEU A 12 6.81 46.20 -16.41
C LEU A 12 7.22 44.87 -17.03
N LEU A 13 8.51 44.67 -17.31
CA LEU A 13 9.04 43.45 -17.94
C LEU A 13 9.71 42.47 -16.95
N ILE A 14 9.39 42.54 -15.66
CA ILE A 14 9.99 41.70 -14.60
C ILE A 14 8.96 40.80 -13.89
N ALA A 15 7.65 40.88 -14.20
CA ALA A 15 6.62 40.29 -13.34
C ALA A 15 5.75 39.17 -13.93
N THR A 16 6.18 38.46 -14.98
CA THR A 16 5.52 37.21 -15.40
C THR A 16 6.52 36.22 -15.99
N ALA A 17 7.53 35.82 -15.21
CA ALA A 17 7.99 34.45 -15.39
C ALA A 17 6.81 33.58 -14.92
N PRO A 18 6.20 32.73 -15.77
CA PRO A 18 5.42 31.64 -15.21
C PRO A 18 6.38 30.93 -14.25
N VAL A 19 6.01 30.87 -12.98
CA VAL A 19 6.55 29.86 -12.08
C VAL A 19 6.25 28.56 -12.81
N GLN A 20 7.24 28.03 -13.52
CA GLN A 20 7.25 26.63 -13.84
C GLN A 20 7.35 25.97 -12.47
N ALA A 21 6.19 25.69 -11.89
CA ALA A 21 6.08 24.57 -11.01
C ALA A 21 6.59 23.42 -11.86
N ASP A 22 7.82 23.00 -11.61
CA ASP A 22 8.20 21.63 -11.82
C ASP A 22 7.18 20.81 -11.01
N GLU A 23 6.05 20.47 -11.64
CA GLU A 23 5.28 19.28 -11.30
C GLU A 23 6.14 18.07 -11.68
N ASN A 24 7.30 17.98 -11.05
CA ASN A 24 8.10 16.77 -10.97
C ASN A 24 7.76 16.09 -9.65
N THR A 25 6.46 16.04 -9.34
CA THR A 25 5.94 15.01 -8.46
C THR A 25 5.96 13.78 -9.35
N ASP A 26 6.88 12.83 -9.10
CA ASP A 26 6.93 11.52 -9.76
C ASP A 26 5.52 10.95 -9.72
N ASN A 27 4.76 11.15 -10.80
CA ASN A 27 3.32 10.95 -10.87
C ASN A 27 3.06 9.45 -11.10
N ARG A 28 3.78 8.60 -10.35
CA ARG A 28 3.46 7.19 -10.26
C ARG A 28 2.12 7.09 -9.60
N GLU A 29 1.16 6.77 -10.44
CA GLU A 29 -0.14 6.31 -10.04
C GLU A 29 0.01 4.97 -9.32
N PHE A 30 -0.59 4.86 -8.14
CA PHE A 30 -0.58 3.62 -7.38
C PHE A 30 -1.25 2.50 -8.17
N LEU A 31 -0.89 1.26 -7.85
CA LEU A 31 -1.68 0.12 -8.29
C LEU A 31 -3.09 0.23 -7.68
N THR A 32 -4.12 -0.02 -8.48
CA THR A 32 -5.52 0.05 -8.03
C THR A 32 -6.24 -1.27 -8.26
N VAL A 33 -7.35 -1.47 -7.56
CA VAL A 33 -8.24 -2.63 -7.77
C VAL A 33 -8.73 -2.67 -9.21
N ASP A 34 -9.12 -1.55 -9.80
CA ASP A 34 -9.60 -1.49 -11.19
C ASP A 34 -8.54 -1.99 -12.16
N ARG A 35 -7.28 -1.58 -11.99
CA ARG A 35 -6.15 -2.07 -12.79
C ARG A 35 -5.89 -3.56 -12.62
N LEU A 36 -6.09 -4.10 -11.43
CA LEU A 36 -6.00 -5.55 -11.21
C LEU A 36 -7.11 -6.29 -11.97
N LEU A 37 -8.34 -5.80 -11.92
CA LEU A 37 -9.48 -6.41 -12.62
C LEU A 37 -9.31 -6.32 -14.14
N GLU A 38 -8.89 -5.18 -14.67
CA GLU A 38 -8.55 -5.00 -16.08
C GLU A 38 -7.42 -5.94 -16.54
N ALA A 39 -6.46 -6.20 -15.65
CA ALA A 39 -5.38 -7.15 -15.89
C ALA A 39 -5.81 -8.63 -15.73
N GLY A 40 -7.07 -8.90 -15.39
CA GLY A 40 -7.62 -10.25 -15.26
C GLY A 40 -7.34 -10.94 -13.93
N TYR A 41 -7.02 -10.18 -12.88
CA TYR A 41 -7.04 -10.73 -11.52
C TYR A 41 -8.48 -10.94 -11.07
N HIS A 42 -8.71 -11.98 -10.27
CA HIS A 42 -10.01 -12.25 -9.68
C HIS A 42 -9.92 -12.21 -8.16
N GLN A 43 -10.99 -11.74 -7.51
CA GLN A 43 -11.07 -11.77 -6.06
C GLN A 43 -11.15 -13.23 -5.58
N LEU A 44 -10.38 -13.56 -4.55
CA LEU A 44 -10.47 -14.84 -3.88
C LEU A 44 -11.79 -14.95 -3.11
N SER A 45 -12.45 -16.10 -3.24
CA SER A 45 -13.61 -16.48 -2.43
C SER A 45 -13.23 -16.75 -0.98
N GLY A 46 -14.23 -16.77 -0.10
CA GLY A 46 -14.05 -17.13 1.31
C GLY A 46 -13.34 -18.48 1.52
N GLU A 47 -13.67 -19.50 0.73
CA GLU A 47 -13.02 -20.81 0.80
C GLU A 47 -11.52 -20.73 0.42
N GLN A 48 -11.20 -19.98 -0.64
CA GLN A 48 -9.81 -19.76 -1.06
C GLN A 48 -9.03 -18.95 -0.01
N LEU A 49 -9.67 -17.97 0.65
CA LEU A 49 -9.07 -17.22 1.75
C LEU A 49 -8.80 -18.10 2.97
N ILE A 50 -9.71 -19.02 3.33
CA ILE A 50 -9.50 -19.99 4.39
C ILE A 50 -8.29 -20.90 4.06
N ALA A 51 -8.21 -21.40 2.83
CA ALA A 51 -7.07 -22.19 2.38
C ALA A 51 -5.75 -21.39 2.43
N LEU A 52 -5.76 -20.14 1.98
CA LEU A 52 -4.62 -19.23 2.07
C LEU A 52 -4.17 -19.03 3.51
N MET A 53 -5.10 -18.77 4.43
CA MET A 53 -4.79 -18.63 5.86
C MET A 53 -4.28 -19.92 6.49
N GLY A 54 -4.66 -21.08 5.98
CA GLY A 54 -4.12 -22.38 6.40
C GLY A 54 -2.67 -22.63 5.96
N SER A 55 -2.11 -21.77 5.09
CA SER A 55 -0.73 -21.89 4.62
C SER A 55 0.28 -21.67 5.74
N LYS A 56 1.32 -22.51 5.81
CA LYS A 56 2.31 -22.53 6.90
C LYS A 56 3.00 -21.18 7.12
N THR A 57 3.36 -20.50 6.04
CA THR A 57 4.01 -19.19 6.06
C THR A 57 3.37 -18.27 5.04
N LEU A 58 2.97 -17.08 5.50
CA LEU A 58 2.52 -15.98 4.64
C LEU A 58 3.50 -14.83 4.74
N GLU A 59 3.91 -14.30 3.59
CA GLU A 59 4.69 -13.08 3.48
C GLU A 59 3.82 -11.99 2.87
N VAL A 60 3.83 -10.81 3.49
CA VAL A 60 3.15 -9.62 2.98
C VAL A 60 4.18 -8.54 2.77
N LYS A 61 4.34 -8.11 1.52
CA LYS A 61 5.26 -7.04 1.12
C LYS A 61 4.44 -5.79 0.79
N ASP A 62 4.81 -4.68 1.41
CA ASP A 62 4.36 -3.35 1.02
C ASP A 62 5.11 -2.93 -0.25
N ILE A 63 4.41 -2.79 -1.38
CA ILE A 63 5.03 -2.56 -2.70
C ILE A 63 5.56 -1.15 -2.88
N GLU A 64 5.05 -0.19 -2.11
CA GLU A 64 5.51 1.20 -2.17
C GLU A 64 6.73 1.39 -1.30
N THR A 65 6.74 0.81 -0.09
CA THR A 65 7.82 1.03 0.89
C THR A 65 8.84 -0.11 0.95
N GLU A 66 8.62 -1.18 0.20
CA GLU A 66 9.42 -2.42 0.19
C GLU A 66 9.51 -3.13 1.56
N LYS A 67 8.68 -2.72 2.53
CA LYS A 67 8.64 -3.33 3.86
C LYS A 67 7.97 -4.69 3.79
N VAL A 68 8.61 -5.69 4.39
CA VAL A 68 8.10 -7.07 4.42
C VAL A 68 7.67 -7.42 5.84
N ALA A 69 6.55 -8.11 5.96
CA ALA A 69 6.13 -8.75 7.20
C ALA A 69 5.84 -10.23 6.96
N VAL A 70 6.26 -11.08 7.89
CA VAL A 70 6.09 -12.53 7.77
C VAL A 70 5.19 -13.03 8.89
N SER A 71 4.22 -13.85 8.52
CA SER A 71 3.26 -14.47 9.42
C SER A 71 3.47 -15.98 9.37
N LYS A 72 3.67 -16.60 10.52
CA LYS A 72 3.91 -18.06 10.63
C LYS A 72 2.88 -18.67 11.57
N HIS A 73 2.39 -19.85 11.22
CA HIS A 73 1.65 -20.67 12.19
C HIS A 73 2.61 -21.18 13.27
N LYS A 74 2.22 -21.06 14.53
CA LYS A 74 2.92 -21.72 15.63
C LYS A 74 2.73 -23.23 15.50
N ALA A 75 3.84 -23.97 15.39
CA ALA A 75 3.79 -25.42 15.44
C ALA A 75 3.40 -25.86 16.87
N GLY A 76 2.24 -26.51 17.02
CA GLY A 76 1.82 -27.15 18.28
C GLY A 76 0.41 -26.80 18.77
N GLU A 77 -0.20 -25.74 18.23
CA GLU A 77 -1.63 -25.49 18.41
C GLU A 77 -2.34 -25.94 17.13
N GLY A 78 -3.34 -26.82 17.25
CA GLY A 78 -4.14 -27.27 16.12
C GLY A 78 -4.66 -26.07 15.33
N ALA A 79 -4.93 -26.27 14.04
CA ALA A 79 -5.36 -25.25 13.06
C ALA A 79 -6.70 -24.57 13.44
N SER A 80 -6.71 -23.86 14.57
CA SER A 80 -7.71 -22.92 14.98
C SER A 80 -7.32 -21.58 14.36
N SER A 81 -8.26 -20.94 13.70
CA SER A 81 -8.13 -19.64 13.03
C SER A 81 -7.66 -18.49 13.92
N ASP A 82 -7.50 -18.70 15.22
CA ASP A 82 -7.45 -17.62 16.21
C ASP A 82 -6.05 -17.14 16.61
N ALA A 83 -4.95 -17.82 16.24
CA ALA A 83 -3.61 -17.42 16.69
C ALA A 83 -2.53 -17.55 15.60
N MET A 84 -2.42 -16.54 14.72
CA MET A 84 -1.29 -16.42 13.79
C MET A 84 -0.37 -15.28 14.23
N GLN A 85 0.78 -15.64 14.81
CA GLN A 85 1.78 -14.68 15.28
C GLN A 85 2.49 -14.04 14.08
N ARG A 86 2.47 -12.70 14.04
CA ARG A 86 3.16 -11.91 13.04
C ARG A 86 4.51 -11.48 13.58
N ASP A 87 5.57 -12.00 12.98
CA ASP A 87 6.91 -11.49 13.23
C ASP A 87 7.18 -10.39 12.19
N PHE A 88 7.26 -9.15 12.67
CA PHE A 88 7.90 -8.11 11.88
C PHE A 88 9.40 -8.37 11.88
N SER A 89 9.86 -9.30 11.04
CA SER A 89 11.22 -9.21 10.56
C SER A 89 11.28 -7.96 9.72
N GLU A 90 11.82 -6.87 10.29
CA GLU A 90 12.22 -5.70 9.53
C GLU A 90 13.25 -6.21 8.52
N ALA A 91 12.78 -6.66 7.36
CA ALA A 91 13.68 -7.01 6.29
C ALA A 91 14.48 -5.74 6.04
N LYS A 92 15.79 -5.83 6.21
CA LYS A 92 16.75 -4.83 5.78
C LYS A 92 16.61 -4.68 4.26
N GLY A 93 15.55 -4.00 3.84
CA GLY A 93 15.31 -3.59 2.47
C GLY A 93 16.26 -2.44 2.21
N ALA A 94 17.40 -2.78 1.62
CA ALA A 94 18.23 -1.85 0.88
C ALA A 94 17.43 -1.36 -0.34
N GLY A 95 16.48 -0.46 -0.11
CA GLY A 95 15.75 0.26 -1.14
C GLY A 95 16.26 1.70 -1.21
N LYS A 96 16.73 2.10 -2.39
CA LYS A 96 17.20 3.46 -2.74
C LYS A 96 16.27 4.54 -2.16
N ASP A 97 16.88 5.57 -1.57
CA ASP A 97 16.26 6.82 -1.15
C ASP A 97 15.00 6.72 -0.28
N LYS A 98 15.20 6.42 1.01
CA LYS A 98 14.21 6.66 2.07
C LYS A 98 13.72 8.12 2.12
N SER A 99 14.46 9.04 1.51
CA SER A 99 14.17 10.48 1.42
C SER A 99 12.89 10.77 0.63
N LEU A 100 12.56 9.96 -0.38
CA LEU A 100 11.39 10.20 -1.24
C LEU A 100 10.07 9.84 -0.54
N TYR A 101 10.04 8.81 0.32
CA TYR A 101 8.83 8.43 1.07
C TYR A 101 8.36 9.49 2.06
N PHE A 102 9.30 10.26 2.63
CA PHE A 102 8.95 11.34 3.56
C PHE A 102 8.32 12.54 2.84
N LEU A 103 8.56 12.69 1.54
CA LEU A 103 8.00 13.78 0.75
C LEU A 103 6.69 13.39 0.04
N ASP A 104 6.37 12.09 -0.07
CA ASP A 104 5.07 11.64 -0.56
C ASP A 104 4.01 11.72 0.54
N THR A 105 3.27 12.83 0.53
CA THR A 105 2.17 13.09 1.48
C THR A 105 1.08 12.03 1.45
N ARG A 106 0.88 11.32 0.33
CA ARG A 106 -0.10 10.24 0.21
C ARG A 106 0.33 9.03 1.04
N LEU A 107 1.63 8.72 1.04
CA LEU A 107 2.19 7.63 1.86
C LEU A 107 2.24 7.99 3.34
N LEU A 108 2.49 9.27 3.68
CA LEU A 108 2.48 9.76 5.06
C LEU A 108 1.08 9.75 5.69
N ALA A 109 0.03 10.04 4.91
CA ALA A 109 -1.36 10.03 5.38
C ALA A 109 -1.93 8.61 5.56
N ARG A 110 -1.22 7.57 5.10
CA ARG A 110 -1.71 6.19 5.10
C ARG A 110 -1.81 5.63 6.51
N ALA A 111 -2.91 4.93 6.78
CA ALA A 111 -3.10 4.24 8.05
C ALA A 111 -2.01 3.18 8.29
N PRO A 112 -1.39 3.15 9.50
CA PRO A 112 -0.28 2.26 9.77
C PRO A 112 -0.69 0.77 9.74
N PRO A 113 0.24 -0.15 9.49
CA PRO A 113 -0.01 -1.58 9.64
C PRO A 113 -0.48 -1.95 11.06
N LEU A 114 -1.27 -3.03 11.16
CA LEU A 114 -1.62 -3.64 12.43
C LEU A 114 -0.38 -4.19 13.14
N GLN A 115 -0.31 -4.07 14.46
CA GLN A 115 0.85 -4.45 15.27
C GLN A 115 0.44 -5.40 16.41
N GLY A 116 1.39 -6.17 16.94
CA GLY A 116 1.13 -7.09 18.05
C GLY A 116 0.46 -8.40 17.63
N ASP A 117 -0.40 -8.91 18.49
CA ASP A 117 -1.14 -10.16 18.24
C ASP A 117 -2.32 -9.91 17.30
N ILE A 118 -2.26 -10.51 16.10
CA ILE A 118 -3.19 -10.23 15.02
C ILE A 118 -4.20 -11.36 14.88
N ARG A 119 -5.46 -11.06 15.23
CA ARG A 119 -6.58 -11.97 15.02
C ARG A 119 -7.10 -11.83 13.61
N ARG A 120 -7.34 -12.96 12.94
CA ARG A 120 -7.82 -13.00 11.57
C ARG A 120 -9.03 -13.91 11.45
N ARG A 121 -9.99 -13.51 10.64
CA ARG A 121 -11.14 -14.34 10.30
C ARG A 121 -11.60 -14.03 8.89
N VAL A 122 -12.21 -15.01 8.25
CA VAL A 122 -12.84 -14.84 6.94
C VAL A 122 -14.33 -14.65 7.14
N VAL A 123 -14.90 -13.64 6.46
CA VAL A 123 -16.34 -13.36 6.46
C VAL A 123 -16.76 -13.09 5.02
N GLY A 124 -17.57 -14.00 4.46
CA GLY A 124 -17.81 -13.98 3.02
C GLY A 124 -16.49 -14.06 2.26
N ASP A 125 -16.28 -13.15 1.31
CA ASP A 125 -15.07 -13.07 0.47
C ASP A 125 -14.06 -12.03 0.98
N GLU A 126 -14.09 -11.72 2.29
CA GLU A 126 -13.17 -10.77 2.93
C GLU A 126 -12.37 -11.42 4.06
N LEU A 127 -11.12 -10.99 4.18
CA LEU A 127 -10.24 -11.25 5.32
C LEU A 127 -10.31 -10.08 6.29
N ILE A 128 -10.86 -10.32 7.48
CA ILE A 128 -10.89 -9.34 8.56
C ILE A 128 -9.70 -9.58 9.47
N SER A 129 -8.90 -8.54 9.69
CA SER A 129 -7.70 -8.58 10.51
C SER A 129 -7.75 -7.50 11.59
N SER A 130 -7.44 -7.84 12.84
CA SER A 130 -7.52 -6.93 13.97
C SER A 130 -6.33 -7.06 14.92
N ASP A 131 -5.84 -5.93 15.44
CA ASP A 131 -4.90 -5.88 16.58
C ASP A 131 -5.60 -5.60 17.92
N GLY A 132 -6.93 -5.69 17.96
CA GLY A 132 -7.75 -5.39 19.14
C GLY A 132 -8.08 -3.90 19.33
N THR A 133 -7.37 -3.00 18.65
CA THR A 133 -7.70 -1.57 18.61
C THR A 133 -8.24 -1.15 17.24
N ARG A 134 -7.60 -1.65 16.19
CA ARG A 134 -7.89 -1.36 14.79
C ARG A 134 -8.30 -2.65 14.10
N THR A 135 -9.23 -2.52 13.17
CA THR A 135 -9.72 -3.62 12.35
C THR A 135 -9.73 -3.17 10.90
N TYR A 136 -9.16 -3.99 10.03
CA TYR A 136 -9.08 -3.75 8.60
C TYR A 136 -9.70 -4.91 7.85
N HIS A 137 -10.41 -4.59 6.77
CA HIS A 137 -11.00 -5.56 5.87
C HIS A 137 -10.17 -5.63 4.60
N PHE A 138 -9.78 -6.84 4.22
CA PHE A 138 -8.95 -7.08 3.04
C PHE A 138 -9.69 -7.93 2.03
N ARG A 139 -9.64 -7.49 0.77
CA ARG A 139 -9.96 -8.31 -0.40
C ARG A 139 -8.66 -8.72 -1.07
N VAL A 140 -8.51 -10.00 -1.37
CA VAL A 140 -7.31 -10.54 -2.01
C VAL A 140 -7.65 -10.90 -3.45
N TYR A 141 -6.78 -10.50 -4.37
CA TYR A 141 -6.93 -10.71 -5.81
C TYR A 141 -5.78 -11.58 -6.30
N GLU A 142 -6.08 -12.56 -7.15
CA GLU A 142 -5.12 -13.54 -7.62
C GLU A 142 -5.12 -13.63 -9.16
N LYS A 143 -3.92 -13.84 -9.70
CA LYS A 143 -3.69 -14.27 -11.08
C LYS A 143 -2.36 -15.01 -11.18
N ASP A 144 -2.38 -16.22 -11.73
CA ASP A 144 -1.18 -17.03 -12.04
C ASP A 144 -0.20 -17.18 -10.84
N GLY A 145 -0.74 -17.40 -9.64
CA GLY A 145 -0.01 -17.54 -8.39
C GLY A 145 0.44 -16.23 -7.75
N ARG A 146 0.18 -15.07 -8.38
CA ARG A 146 0.49 -13.75 -7.84
C ARG A 146 -0.72 -13.19 -7.12
N MET A 147 -0.54 -12.77 -5.87
CA MET A 147 -1.62 -12.25 -5.05
C MET A 147 -1.36 -10.82 -4.58
N PHE A 148 -2.41 -10.01 -4.62
CA PHE A 148 -2.41 -8.65 -4.08
C PHE A 148 -3.58 -8.46 -3.12
N ALA A 149 -3.38 -7.69 -2.06
CA ALA A 149 -4.41 -7.38 -1.09
C ALA A 149 -4.76 -5.89 -1.12
N ALA A 150 -6.04 -5.60 -1.31
CA ALA A 150 -6.62 -4.27 -1.18
C ALA A 150 -7.29 -4.15 0.19
N ARG A 151 -6.99 -3.08 0.91
CA ARG A 151 -7.61 -2.76 2.19
C ARG A 151 -8.78 -1.81 1.97
N ASP A 152 -9.86 -1.99 2.72
CA ASP A 152 -11.06 -1.16 2.71
C ASP A 152 -10.79 0.35 2.81
N ILE A 153 -9.89 0.76 3.70
CA ILE A 153 -9.58 2.18 3.97
C ILE A 153 -8.60 2.81 2.97
N ASP A 154 -8.07 2.05 2.00
CA ASP A 154 -7.09 2.57 1.03
C ASP A 154 -7.75 3.08 -0.27
N HIS A 155 -9.09 3.25 -0.28
CA HIS A 155 -9.85 3.84 -1.37
C HIS A 155 -9.59 3.21 -2.75
N GLY A 156 -9.45 1.88 -2.78
CA GLY A 156 -9.19 1.12 -4.02
C GLY A 156 -7.71 1.08 -4.43
N ASN A 157 -6.80 1.77 -3.72
CA ASN A 157 -5.37 1.58 -3.91
C ASN A 157 -4.92 0.24 -3.31
N VAL A 158 -3.92 -0.35 -3.94
CA VAL A 158 -3.35 -1.66 -3.61
C VAL A 158 -1.91 -1.47 -3.22
N TYR A 159 -1.60 -1.78 -1.95
CA TYR A 159 -0.26 -1.59 -1.40
C TYR A 159 0.44 -2.89 -1.05
N TYR A 160 -0.26 -4.02 -1.06
CA TYR A 160 0.24 -5.24 -0.45
C TYR A 160 0.30 -6.37 -1.47
N GLU A 161 1.49 -6.91 -1.67
CA GLU A 161 1.72 -8.19 -2.34
C GLU A 161 1.73 -9.31 -1.30
N VAL A 162 0.99 -10.38 -1.57
CA VAL A 162 0.88 -11.55 -0.69
C VAL A 162 1.57 -12.74 -1.34
N ARG A 163 2.40 -13.46 -0.57
CA ARG A 163 3.13 -14.63 -1.04
C ARG A 163 3.01 -15.77 -0.03
N VAL A 164 2.78 -16.97 -0.54
CA VAL A 164 2.84 -18.21 0.25
C VAL A 164 4.28 -18.74 0.20
N ARG A 165 4.82 -19.18 1.33
CA ARG A 165 6.15 -19.79 1.45
C ARG A 165 6.11 -21.15 2.16
#